data_AF-A0A7Z9PQ49-F1
#
_entry.id   AF-A0A7Z9PQ49-F1
#
_cell.length_a   1.000
_cell.length_b   1.000
_cell.length_c   1.000
_cell.angle_alpha   90.00
_cell.angle_beta   90.00
_cell.angle_gamma   90.00
#
_symmetry.space_group_name_H-M   'P 1'
#
loop_
_entity.id
_entity.type
_entity.pdbx_description
1 polymer ?
#
loop_
_entity_poly.entity_id
_entity_poly.type
_entity_poly.pdbx_seq_one_letter_code
_entity_poly.pdbx_strand_id
1 'polypeptide(L)'
;MVILLITMNVNTDIIVVGAGHAGCEAALAASRIGCKVALLTASLTHIARMPCNPSIGGPAKAQLTTEVDALGGAMGRVIDETHIHIRMLNTRKGPAVHALRAQADRPVYSQRMREEVENDANIAIHQDLVVDLLTEGGRVVGLRAESGREYRGSAVVLTTGTFLGGKLFMGEMSLAGGRAGEPAALGLSQSLSRLGLKLGRLKTGTTPRLHRDTIDWDRMEEQKPSDVPLVFSE
;
A
#
# COMPACT_ATOMS: atom_id res chain seq x y z
N MET A 1 -41.87 10.95 -2.92
CA MET A 1 -41.29 9.76 -2.26
C MET A 1 -39.85 10.12 -1.88
N VAL A 2 -39.67 10.68 -0.69
CA VAL A 2 -38.34 11.06 -0.17
C VAL A 2 -37.71 9.78 0.35
N ILE A 3 -36.77 9.21 -0.42
CA ILE A 3 -35.93 8.12 0.08
C ILE A 3 -35.04 8.76 1.15
N LEU A 4 -35.39 8.53 2.41
CA LEU A 4 -34.54 8.83 3.55
C LEU A 4 -33.33 7.89 3.43
N LEU A 5 -32.29 8.31 2.69
CA LEU A 5 -30.98 7.69 2.74
C LEU A 5 -30.49 7.84 4.17
N ILE A 6 -30.71 6.81 4.99
CA ILE A 6 -30.09 6.70 6.30
C ILE A 6 -28.59 6.65 6.02
N THR A 7 -27.92 7.79 6.11
CA THR A 7 -26.47 7.87 6.06
C THR A 7 -25.94 7.15 7.29
N MET A 8 -25.46 5.92 7.10
CA MET A 8 -24.78 5.19 8.15
C MET A 8 -23.43 5.87 8.39
N ASN A 9 -23.36 6.76 9.38
CA ASN A 9 -22.11 7.42 9.73
C ASN A 9 -21.21 6.44 10.49
N VAL A 10 -19.96 6.30 10.04
CA VAL A 10 -18.92 5.59 10.78
C VAL A 10 -18.08 6.63 11.52
N ASN A 11 -18.05 6.56 12.85
CA ASN A 11 -17.23 7.44 13.68
C ASN A 11 -15.95 6.72 14.08
N THR A 12 -14.81 7.36 13.86
CA THR A 12 -13.48 6.85 14.19
C THR A 12 -12.55 8.00 14.55
N ASP A 13 -11.35 7.71 15.05
CA ASP A 13 -10.38 8.78 15.36
C ASP A 13 -9.59 9.16 14.10
N ILE A 14 -9.08 8.14 13.38
CA ILE A 14 -8.26 8.30 12.19
C ILE A 14 -8.88 7.53 11.02
N ILE A 15 -8.93 8.15 9.85
CA ILE A 15 -9.37 7.51 8.61
C ILE A 15 -8.17 7.35 7.69
N VAL A 16 -7.87 6.13 7.24
CA VAL A 16 -6.77 5.85 6.31
C VAL A 16 -7.36 5.42 4.96
N VAL A 17 -7.00 6.13 3.89
CA VAL A 17 -7.54 5.90 2.53
C VAL A 17 -6.52 5.17 1.67
N GLY A 18 -6.77 3.89 1.45
CA GLY A 18 -6.00 3.01 0.58
C GLY A 18 -5.11 2.06 1.37
N ALA A 19 -5.46 0.77 1.40
CA ALA A 19 -4.71 -0.28 2.09
C ALA A 19 -3.48 -0.79 1.29
N GLY A 20 -2.69 0.11 0.73
CA GLY A 20 -1.36 -0.22 0.20
C GLY A 20 -0.31 -0.29 1.31
N HIS A 21 0.98 -0.45 0.95
CA HIS A 21 2.08 -0.51 1.93
C HIS A 21 2.07 0.65 2.93
N ALA A 22 1.93 1.89 2.44
CA ALA A 22 1.86 3.07 3.30
C ALA A 22 0.59 3.12 4.17
N GLY A 23 -0.54 2.64 3.65
CA GLY A 23 -1.80 2.64 4.38
C GLY A 23 -1.84 1.61 5.50
N CYS A 24 -1.23 0.44 5.29
CA CYS A 24 -1.12 -0.59 6.32
C CYS A 24 -0.26 -0.08 7.49
N GLU A 25 0.93 0.46 7.21
CA GLU A 25 1.78 1.03 8.26
C GLU A 25 1.13 2.24 8.96
N ALA A 26 0.43 3.11 8.22
CA ALA A 26 -0.28 4.24 8.83
C ALA A 26 -1.41 3.78 9.76
N ALA A 27 -2.18 2.76 9.36
CA ALA A 27 -3.26 2.21 10.16
C ALA A 27 -2.74 1.52 11.43
N LEU A 28 -1.69 0.69 11.29
CA LEU A 28 -1.03 0.02 12.42
C LEU A 28 -0.39 1.02 13.38
N ALA A 29 0.29 2.04 12.86
CA ALA A 29 0.89 3.10 13.68
C ALA A 29 -0.19 3.87 14.46
N ALA A 30 -1.31 4.24 13.82
CA ALA A 30 -2.42 4.91 14.48
C ALA A 30 -3.07 4.02 15.55
N SER A 31 -3.28 2.73 15.26
CA SER A 31 -3.81 1.79 16.26
C SER A 31 -2.90 1.67 17.49
N ARG A 32 -1.58 1.58 17.29
CA ARG A 32 -0.60 1.41 18.39
C ARG A 32 -0.58 2.59 19.36
N ILE A 33 -0.92 3.78 18.90
CA ILE A 33 -1.07 4.96 19.78
C ILE A 33 -2.48 5.08 20.39
N GLY A 34 -3.32 4.05 20.23
CA GLY A 34 -4.63 3.93 20.86
C GLY A 34 -5.79 4.51 20.05
N CYS A 35 -5.59 4.89 18.79
CA CYS A 35 -6.66 5.44 17.95
C CYS A 35 -7.51 4.33 17.35
N LYS A 36 -8.83 4.54 17.29
CA LYS A 36 -9.71 3.78 16.40
C LYS A 36 -9.44 4.21 14.96
N VAL A 37 -9.32 3.23 14.06
CA VAL A 37 -8.94 3.46 12.67
C VAL A 37 -10.00 2.88 11.73
N ALA A 38 -10.45 3.69 10.77
CA ALA A 38 -11.16 3.16 9.61
C ALA A 38 -10.19 3.08 8.42
N LEU A 39 -9.82 1.86 8.01
CA LEU A 39 -8.95 1.61 6.85
C LEU A 39 -9.80 1.31 5.62
N LEU A 40 -9.87 2.25 4.68
CA LEU A 40 -10.64 2.09 3.45
C LEU A 40 -9.77 1.53 2.33
N THR A 41 -10.34 0.64 1.52
CA THR A 41 -9.69 0.09 0.32
C THR A 41 -10.70 -0.15 -0.78
N ALA A 42 -10.28 -0.01 -2.05
CA ALA A 42 -11.12 -0.38 -3.18
C ALA A 42 -11.30 -1.91 -3.32
N SER A 43 -10.39 -2.70 -2.74
CA SER A 43 -10.45 -4.16 -2.76
C SER A 43 -9.78 -4.76 -1.51
N LEU A 44 -10.49 -5.63 -0.81
CA LEU A 44 -9.96 -6.40 0.33
C LEU A 44 -8.94 -7.46 -0.10
N THR A 45 -9.05 -7.96 -1.33
CA THR A 45 -8.11 -8.96 -1.86
C THR A 45 -6.78 -8.35 -2.31
N HIS A 46 -6.68 -7.02 -2.38
CA HIS A 46 -5.49 -6.31 -2.84
C HIS A 46 -4.76 -5.52 -1.74
N ILE A 47 -5.07 -5.79 -0.47
CA ILE A 47 -4.37 -5.21 0.69
C ILE A 47 -2.88 -5.54 0.60
N ALA A 48 -2.03 -4.51 0.69
CA ALA A 48 -0.57 -4.59 0.58
C ALA A 48 -0.05 -5.36 -0.64
N ARG A 49 -0.84 -5.42 -1.74
CA ARG A 49 -0.40 -6.03 -2.99
C ARG A 49 0.89 -5.38 -3.47
N MET A 50 1.86 -6.18 -3.88
CA MET A 50 3.12 -5.73 -4.50
C MET A 50 2.94 -5.65 -6.04
N PRO A 51 2.56 -4.51 -6.66
CA PRO A 51 2.21 -4.48 -8.08
C PRO A 51 3.43 -4.58 -9.01
N CYS A 52 4.61 -4.15 -8.54
CA CYS A 52 5.82 -4.03 -9.33
C CYS A 52 6.75 -5.22 -9.05
N ASN A 53 7.89 -4.97 -8.40
CA ASN A 53 8.90 -5.98 -8.11
C ASN A 53 8.48 -6.86 -6.90
N PRO A 54 8.60 -8.20 -6.96
CA PRO A 54 8.42 -9.10 -5.82
C PRO A 54 9.57 -9.02 -4.79
N SER A 55 9.98 -7.82 -4.35
CA SER A 55 11.09 -7.72 -3.38
C SER A 55 10.94 -6.55 -2.41
N ILE A 56 11.47 -6.72 -1.20
CA ILE A 56 11.68 -5.67 -0.19
C ILE A 56 13.19 -5.48 0.03
N GLY A 57 13.58 -4.26 0.40
CA GLY A 57 14.98 -3.88 0.56
C GLY A 57 15.71 -3.58 -0.77
N GLY A 58 17.02 -3.78 -0.76
CA GLY A 58 17.96 -3.25 -1.74
C GLY A 58 18.58 -1.92 -1.29
N PRO A 59 19.48 -1.32 -2.09
CA PRO A 59 20.17 -0.10 -1.69
C PRO A 59 19.20 1.01 -1.26
N ALA A 60 19.49 1.66 -0.13
CA ALA A 60 18.65 2.62 0.60
C ALA A 60 17.33 2.07 1.15
N LYS A 61 16.64 1.20 0.41
CA LYS A 61 15.37 0.60 0.83
C LYS A 61 15.54 -0.35 2.01
N ALA A 62 16.68 -1.03 2.12
CA ALA A 62 16.95 -1.95 3.22
C ALA A 62 16.97 -1.20 4.55
N GLN A 63 17.75 -0.11 4.59
CA GLN A 63 17.82 0.79 5.74
C GLN A 63 16.44 1.34 6.09
N LEU A 64 15.68 1.83 5.11
CA LEU A 64 14.31 2.30 5.35
C LEU A 64 13.39 1.21 5.91
N THR A 65 13.50 -0.03 5.43
CA THR A 65 12.72 -1.15 5.98
C THR A 65 13.12 -1.42 7.43
N THR A 66 14.41 -1.46 7.75
CA THR A 66 14.91 -1.64 9.12
C THR A 66 14.54 -0.47 10.02
N GLU A 67 14.54 0.77 9.52
CA GLU A 67 14.09 1.94 10.27
C GLU A 67 12.58 1.90 10.57
N VAL A 68 11.76 1.49 9.59
CA VAL A 68 10.32 1.26 9.78
C VAL A 68 10.10 0.20 10.85
N ASP A 69 10.85 -0.90 10.79
CA ASP A 69 10.78 -1.99 11.75
C ASP A 69 11.19 -1.53 13.17
N ALA A 70 12.29 -0.78 13.31
CA ALA A 70 12.74 -0.21 14.57
C ALA A 70 11.73 0.77 15.21
N LEU A 71 10.91 1.43 14.38
CA LEU A 71 9.78 2.25 14.84
C LEU A 71 8.53 1.43 15.17
N GLY A 72 8.63 0.10 15.13
CA GLY A 72 7.57 -0.86 15.42
C GLY A 72 6.73 -1.25 14.20
N GLY A 73 7.07 -0.79 13.00
CA GLY A 73 6.36 -1.11 11.75
C GLY A 73 6.25 -2.61 11.47
N ALA A 74 5.40 -3.01 10.52
CA ALA A 74 5.17 -4.42 10.20
C ALA A 74 6.00 -4.92 9.02
N MET A 75 6.48 -4.03 8.13
CA MET A 75 7.14 -4.41 6.88
C MET A 75 8.33 -5.35 7.06
N GLY A 76 9.16 -5.13 8.10
CA GLY A 76 10.32 -5.98 8.42
C GLY A 76 9.91 -7.40 8.78
N ARG A 77 9.12 -7.57 9.84
CA ARG A 77 8.56 -8.88 10.23
C ARG A 77 7.84 -9.60 9.10
N VAL A 78 6.97 -8.89 8.37
CA VAL A 78 6.18 -9.50 7.29
C VAL A 78 7.09 -9.98 6.15
N ILE A 79 8.17 -9.28 5.79
CA ILE A 79 9.08 -9.80 4.77
C ILE A 79 9.85 -11.02 5.27
N ASP A 80 10.27 -11.06 6.53
CA ASP A 80 11.01 -12.20 7.09
C ASP A 80 10.18 -13.47 7.11
N GLU A 81 8.87 -13.36 7.36
CA GLU A 81 7.95 -14.48 7.34
C GLU A 81 7.56 -14.96 5.93
N THR A 82 7.79 -14.15 4.89
CA THR A 82 7.23 -14.38 3.54
C THR A 82 8.25 -14.37 2.41
N HIS A 83 9.53 -14.18 2.72
CA HIS A 83 10.57 -14.23 1.71
C HIS A 83 10.86 -15.66 1.23
N ILE A 84 11.17 -15.80 -0.05
CA ILE A 84 11.61 -17.06 -0.67
C ILE A 84 13.10 -17.04 -0.99
N HIS A 85 13.74 -15.88 -0.84
CA HIS A 85 15.17 -15.67 -1.11
C HIS A 85 15.60 -14.37 -0.42
N ILE A 86 16.73 -14.39 0.28
CA ILE A 86 17.31 -13.19 0.91
C ILE A 86 18.82 -13.18 0.75
N ARG A 87 19.38 -11.98 0.55
CA ARG A 87 20.82 -11.75 0.44
C ARG A 87 21.24 -10.40 0.99
N MET A 88 22.49 -10.31 1.42
CA MET A 88 23.19 -9.05 1.60
C MET A 88 23.81 -8.57 0.28
N LEU A 89 23.56 -7.31 -0.08
CA LEU A 89 24.18 -6.63 -1.23
C LEU A 89 25.41 -5.82 -0.79
N ASN A 90 26.28 -5.49 -1.74
CA ASN A 90 27.50 -4.70 -1.52
C ASN A 90 28.48 -5.27 -0.49
N THR A 91 28.51 -6.59 -0.30
CA THR A 91 29.34 -7.28 0.70
C THR A 91 30.85 -7.11 0.49
N ARG A 92 31.30 -6.74 -0.71
CA ARG A 92 32.70 -6.42 -1.01
C ARG A 92 33.13 -5.01 -0.55
N LYS A 93 32.20 -4.21 -0.02
CA LYS A 93 32.43 -2.86 0.49
C LYS A 93 32.19 -2.83 2.00
N GLY A 94 32.48 -1.70 2.65
CA GLY A 94 32.29 -1.55 4.09
C GLY A 94 30.82 -1.68 4.53
N PRO A 95 30.56 -2.00 5.82
CA PRO A 95 29.21 -2.23 6.34
C PRO A 95 28.22 -1.08 6.11
N ALA A 96 28.71 0.16 6.07
CA ALA A 96 27.89 1.35 5.86
C ALA A 96 27.09 1.36 4.53
N VAL A 97 27.47 0.53 3.55
CA VAL A 97 26.78 0.43 2.26
C VAL A 97 26.15 -0.94 2.01
N HIS A 98 26.18 -1.81 3.01
CA HIS A 98 25.48 -3.10 2.96
C HIS A 98 23.99 -2.88 2.90
N ALA A 99 23.27 -3.74 2.19
CA ALA A 99 21.82 -3.62 2.06
C ALA A 99 21.19 -5.00 1.89
N LEU A 100 20.31 -5.37 2.81
CA LEU A 100 19.49 -6.58 2.69
C LEU A 100 18.52 -6.44 1.53
N ARG A 101 18.33 -7.53 0.79
CA ARG A 101 17.30 -7.62 -0.25
C ARG A 101 16.67 -8.99 -0.21
N ALA A 102 15.36 -9.02 -0.01
CA ALA A 102 14.55 -10.22 0.01
C ALA A 102 13.58 -10.24 -1.16
N GLN A 103 13.48 -11.38 -1.86
CA GLN A 103 12.39 -11.66 -2.78
C GLN A 103 11.23 -12.25 -1.98
N ALA A 104 10.04 -11.67 -2.14
CA ALA A 104 8.83 -12.07 -1.47
C ALA A 104 8.00 -13.01 -2.34
N ASP A 105 7.36 -14.00 -1.73
CA ASP A 105 6.17 -14.60 -2.33
C ASP A 105 5.04 -13.55 -2.26
N ARG A 106 4.60 -13.05 -3.43
CA ARG A 106 3.69 -11.89 -3.52
C ARG A 106 2.32 -12.17 -2.88
N PRO A 107 1.61 -13.28 -3.21
CA PRO A 107 0.41 -13.68 -2.50
C PRO A 107 0.60 -13.80 -0.99
N VAL A 108 1.66 -14.47 -0.54
CA VAL A 108 1.88 -14.73 0.89
C VAL A 108 2.19 -13.44 1.65
N TYR A 109 3.01 -12.54 1.09
CA TYR A 109 3.27 -11.21 1.67
C TYR A 109 1.97 -10.40 1.82
N SER A 110 1.15 -10.37 0.77
CA SER A 110 -0.13 -9.66 0.75
C SER A 110 -1.10 -10.22 1.79
N GLN A 111 -1.19 -11.55 1.89
CA GLN A 111 -1.99 -12.23 2.90
C GLN A 111 -1.49 -11.92 4.31
N ARG A 112 -0.18 -12.04 4.57
CA ARG A 112 0.35 -11.86 5.91
C ARG A 112 0.20 -10.43 6.42
N MET A 113 0.42 -9.43 5.56
CA MET A 113 0.15 -8.02 5.90
C MET A 113 -1.34 -7.75 6.11
N ARG A 114 -2.22 -8.45 5.36
CA ARG A 114 -3.67 -8.38 5.59
C ARG A 114 -4.04 -8.92 6.96
N GLU A 115 -3.47 -10.05 7.37
CA GLU A 115 -3.66 -10.62 8.71
C GLU A 115 -3.19 -9.66 9.81
N GLU A 116 -2.07 -8.94 9.61
CA GLU A 116 -1.60 -7.91 10.57
C GLU A 116 -2.68 -6.83 10.82
N VAL A 117 -3.33 -6.33 9.76
CA VAL A 117 -4.35 -5.28 9.91
C VAL A 117 -5.72 -5.83 10.30
N GLU A 118 -6.07 -7.07 9.93
CA GLU A 118 -7.35 -7.69 10.28
C GLU A 118 -7.40 -8.16 11.74
N ASN A 119 -6.26 -8.55 12.32
CA ASN A 119 -6.18 -9.01 13.70
C ASN A 119 -6.02 -7.87 14.72
N ASP A 120 -5.86 -6.63 14.27
CA ASP A 120 -5.77 -5.46 15.14
C ASP A 120 -7.16 -4.97 15.56
N ALA A 121 -7.44 -5.00 16.87
CA ALA A 121 -8.76 -4.70 17.43
C ALA A 121 -9.22 -3.25 17.23
N ASN A 122 -8.32 -2.30 16.94
CA ASN A 122 -8.69 -0.90 16.71
C ASN A 122 -8.88 -0.58 15.22
N ILE A 123 -8.56 -1.50 14.31
CA ILE A 123 -8.66 -1.28 12.87
C ILE A 123 -9.92 -1.93 12.31
N ALA A 124 -10.83 -1.10 11.80
CA ALA A 124 -11.97 -1.55 11.01
C ALA A 124 -11.68 -1.35 9.51
N ILE A 125 -11.68 -2.44 8.75
CA ILE A 125 -11.42 -2.40 7.30
C ILE A 125 -12.74 -2.28 6.54
N HIS A 126 -12.79 -1.36 5.59
CA HIS A 126 -13.97 -1.13 4.76
C HIS A 126 -13.61 -1.17 3.28
N GLN A 127 -14.34 -1.99 2.51
CA GLN A 127 -14.22 -2.00 1.06
C GLN A 127 -15.13 -0.92 0.46
N ASP A 128 -14.54 0.20 0.05
CA ASP A 128 -15.26 1.30 -0.59
C ASP A 128 -14.29 2.24 -1.33
N LEU A 129 -14.81 2.99 -2.29
CA LEU A 129 -14.04 3.99 -3.03
C LEU A 129 -14.33 5.37 -2.45
N VAL A 130 -13.29 6.08 -2.00
CA VAL A 130 -13.45 7.45 -1.51
C VAL A 130 -13.65 8.41 -2.69
N VAL A 131 -14.69 9.24 -2.60
CA VAL A 131 -15.05 10.19 -3.67
C VAL A 131 -15.01 11.66 -3.24
N ASP A 132 -15.09 11.96 -1.93
CA ASP A 132 -15.08 13.33 -1.45
C ASP A 132 -14.47 13.44 -0.04
N LEU A 133 -13.76 14.54 0.23
CA LEU A 133 -13.36 14.94 1.57
C LEU A 133 -14.41 15.89 2.15
N LEU A 134 -14.81 15.63 3.39
CA LEU A 134 -15.75 16.48 4.12
C LEU A 134 -14.95 17.53 4.88
N THR A 135 -15.28 18.80 4.70
CA THR A 135 -14.59 19.91 5.37
C THR A 135 -15.56 20.87 6.05
N GLU A 136 -15.17 21.36 7.21
CA GLU A 136 -15.91 22.35 8.01
C GLU A 136 -14.91 23.37 8.55
N GLY A 137 -15.17 24.67 8.33
CA GLY A 137 -14.28 25.74 8.81
C GLY A 137 -12.83 25.63 8.33
N GLY A 138 -12.60 25.10 7.13
CA GLY A 138 -11.25 24.90 6.57
C GLY A 138 -10.50 23.67 7.12
N ARG A 139 -11.15 22.82 7.92
CA ARG A 139 -10.59 21.58 8.46
C ARG A 139 -11.28 20.37 7.85
N VAL A 140 -10.52 19.29 7.62
CA VAL A 140 -11.09 17.99 7.24
C VAL A 140 -11.74 17.37 8.48
N VAL A 141 -13.00 16.95 8.32
CA VAL A 141 -13.81 16.31 9.39
C VAL A 141 -14.21 14.88 9.02
N GLY A 142 -13.81 14.41 7.85
CA GLY A 142 -14.18 13.11 7.35
C GLY A 142 -14.06 12.97 5.84
N LEU A 143 -14.72 11.94 5.32
CA LEU A 143 -14.83 11.67 3.89
C LEU A 143 -16.17 11.04 3.56
N ARG A 144 -16.52 11.07 2.28
CA ARG A 144 -17.65 10.35 1.70
C ARG A 144 -17.15 9.32 0.70
N ALA A 145 -17.71 8.13 0.80
CA ALA A 145 -17.45 7.03 -0.12
C ALA A 145 -18.48 6.98 -1.26
N GLU A 146 -18.19 6.22 -2.29
CA GLU A 146 -19.06 6.05 -3.46
C GLU A 146 -20.40 5.41 -3.09
N SER A 147 -20.42 4.56 -2.06
CA SER A 147 -21.65 4.00 -1.47
C SER A 147 -22.59 5.04 -0.84
N GLY A 148 -22.15 6.30 -0.71
CA GLY A 148 -22.84 7.35 0.03
C GLY A 148 -22.57 7.34 1.53
N ARG A 149 -21.82 6.36 2.04
CA ARG A 149 -21.42 6.29 3.44
C ARG A 149 -20.46 7.44 3.79
N GLU A 150 -20.70 8.07 4.94
CA GLU A 150 -19.78 9.06 5.49
C GLU A 150 -18.97 8.46 6.64
N TYR A 151 -17.68 8.77 6.63
CA TYR A 151 -16.75 8.43 7.68
C TYR A 151 -16.30 9.72 8.33
N ARG A 152 -16.54 9.87 9.64
CA ARG A 152 -16.17 11.06 10.41
C ARG A 152 -15.01 10.72 11.33
N GLY A 153 -14.04 11.62 11.39
CA GLY A 153 -12.85 11.45 12.23
C GLY A 153 -12.01 12.70 12.31
N SER A 154 -11.05 12.69 13.25
CA SER A 154 -10.22 13.85 13.58
C SER A 154 -9.11 14.09 12.58
N ALA A 155 -8.69 13.05 11.85
CA ALA A 155 -7.70 13.16 10.77
C ALA A 155 -7.94 12.14 9.65
N VAL A 156 -7.44 12.49 8.46
CA VAL A 156 -7.47 11.62 7.27
C VAL A 156 -6.07 11.47 6.71
N VAL A 157 -5.63 10.23 6.51
CA VAL A 157 -4.35 9.89 5.86
C VAL A 157 -4.64 9.36 4.45
N LEU A 158 -4.13 10.03 3.42
CA LEU A 158 -4.33 9.63 2.03
C LEU A 158 -3.14 8.83 1.49
N THR A 159 -3.35 7.55 1.22
CA THR A 159 -2.35 6.60 0.69
C THR A 159 -2.82 5.99 -0.63
N THR A 160 -3.28 6.84 -1.54
CA THR A 160 -3.98 6.48 -2.79
C THR A 160 -3.10 5.79 -3.84
N GLY A 161 -1.78 5.71 -3.63
CA GLY A 161 -0.85 5.05 -4.54
C GLY A 161 -0.96 5.58 -5.98
N THR A 162 -1.12 4.67 -6.94
CA THR A 162 -1.24 5.01 -8.37
C THR A 162 -2.67 5.29 -8.83
N PHE A 163 -3.64 5.34 -7.90
CA PHE A 163 -5.07 5.37 -8.24
C PHE A 163 -5.63 6.77 -8.50
N LEU A 164 -5.11 7.80 -7.82
CA LEU A 164 -5.64 9.17 -7.92
C LEU A 164 -5.51 9.72 -9.34
N GLY A 165 -6.63 9.92 -10.05
CA GLY A 165 -6.60 10.34 -11.46
C GLY A 165 -5.82 9.39 -12.38
N GLY A 166 -5.71 8.11 -11.99
CA GLY A 166 -4.86 7.10 -12.61
C GLY A 166 -5.15 6.87 -14.10
N LYS A 167 -4.09 6.68 -14.88
CA LYS A 167 -4.17 6.37 -16.32
C LYS A 167 -3.07 5.38 -16.69
N LEU A 168 -3.45 4.28 -17.31
CA LEU A 168 -2.54 3.25 -17.82
C LEU A 168 -2.18 3.56 -19.26
N PHE A 169 -0.96 3.18 -19.65
CA PHE A 169 -0.42 3.39 -20.99
C PHE A 169 0.19 2.08 -21.51
N MET A 170 -0.22 1.64 -22.69
CA MET A 170 0.27 0.46 -23.39
C MET A 170 0.45 0.80 -24.87
N GLY A 171 1.67 1.11 -25.29
CA GLY A 171 1.91 1.72 -26.60
C GLY A 171 1.14 3.04 -26.74
N GLU A 172 0.33 3.15 -27.80
CA GLU A 172 -0.55 4.29 -28.05
C GLU A 172 -1.88 4.19 -27.28
N MET A 173 -2.24 3.01 -26.78
CA MET A 173 -3.46 2.82 -26.00
C MET A 173 -3.30 3.46 -24.62
N SER A 174 -4.37 4.13 -24.18
CA SER A 174 -4.48 4.58 -22.80
C SER A 174 -5.88 4.37 -22.24
N LEU A 175 -5.95 3.98 -20.97
CA LEU A 175 -7.21 3.75 -20.26
C LEU A 175 -7.17 4.34 -18.85
N ALA A 176 -8.32 4.73 -18.31
CA ALA A 176 -8.43 5.11 -16.91
C ALA A 176 -8.24 3.87 -16.03
N GLY A 177 -7.38 3.98 -15.01
CA GLY A 177 -7.11 2.89 -14.09
C GLY A 177 -5.96 3.20 -13.16
N GLY A 178 -6.05 2.73 -11.91
CA GLY A 178 -4.95 2.84 -10.95
C GLY A 178 -3.88 1.78 -11.17
N ARG A 179 -4.32 0.56 -11.51
CA ARG A 179 -3.52 -0.60 -11.87
C ARG A 179 -4.27 -1.39 -12.94
N ALA A 180 -3.61 -2.31 -13.63
CA ALA A 180 -4.27 -3.16 -14.62
C ALA A 180 -5.46 -3.91 -13.99
N GLY A 181 -6.66 -3.71 -14.55
CA GLY A 181 -7.91 -4.28 -14.04
C GLY A 181 -8.52 -3.57 -12.82
N GLU A 182 -7.94 -2.45 -12.36
CA GLU A 182 -8.42 -1.72 -11.18
C GLU A 182 -8.79 -0.26 -11.55
N PRO A 183 -9.98 0.24 -11.16
CA PRO A 183 -10.45 1.56 -11.55
C PRO A 183 -9.61 2.70 -10.98
N ALA A 184 -9.66 3.88 -11.61
CA ALA A 184 -9.03 5.09 -11.10
C ALA A 184 -9.92 5.80 -10.07
N ALA A 185 -9.32 6.41 -9.06
CA ALA A 185 -10.00 7.26 -8.09
C ALA A 185 -10.20 8.68 -8.67
N LEU A 186 -11.25 8.85 -9.48
CA LEU A 186 -11.56 10.13 -10.13
C LEU A 186 -12.23 11.11 -9.17
N GLY A 187 -13.21 10.67 -8.38
CA GLY A 187 -13.95 11.52 -7.43
C GLY A 187 -13.02 12.24 -6.44
N LEU A 188 -12.16 11.48 -5.75
CA LEU A 188 -11.22 12.05 -4.79
C LEU A 188 -10.25 13.06 -5.43
N SER A 189 -9.81 12.83 -6.68
CA SER A 189 -8.93 13.79 -7.38
C SER A 189 -9.63 15.12 -7.66
N GLN A 190 -10.92 15.09 -7.97
CA GLN A 190 -11.73 16.29 -8.15
C GLN A 190 -11.97 16.98 -6.80
N SER A 191 -12.24 16.21 -5.74
CA SER A 191 -12.40 16.73 -4.38
C SER A 191 -11.17 17.51 -3.90
N LEU A 192 -9.98 16.94 -4.05
CA LEU A 192 -8.72 17.62 -3.71
C LEU A 192 -8.50 18.90 -4.53
N SER A 193 -8.83 18.87 -5.83
CA SER A 193 -8.77 20.06 -6.69
C SER A 193 -9.74 21.15 -6.22
N ARG A 194 -10.98 20.80 -5.82
CA ARG A 194 -11.97 21.74 -5.27
C ARG A 194 -11.51 22.39 -3.97
N LEU A 195 -10.73 21.67 -3.16
CA LEU A 195 -10.09 22.19 -1.95
C LEU A 195 -8.86 23.07 -2.23
N GLY A 196 -8.52 23.31 -3.50
CA GLY A 196 -7.43 24.20 -3.91
C GLY A 196 -6.05 23.54 -3.97
N LEU A 197 -5.95 22.21 -3.83
CA LEU A 197 -4.68 21.51 -4.00
C LEU A 197 -4.29 21.45 -5.48
N LYS A 198 -3.04 21.79 -5.78
CA LYS A 198 -2.45 21.63 -7.12
C LYS A 198 -2.04 20.18 -7.31
N LEU A 199 -2.68 19.49 -8.25
CA LEU A 199 -2.36 18.09 -8.56
C LEU A 199 -1.38 18.00 -9.74
N GLY A 200 -0.25 17.33 -9.51
CA GLY A 200 0.71 16.96 -10.54
C GLY A 200 0.48 15.54 -11.09
N ARG A 201 1.22 15.16 -12.13
CA ARG A 201 1.20 13.79 -12.67
C ARG A 201 2.61 13.22 -12.73
N LEU A 202 2.77 12.01 -12.20
CA LEU A 202 3.98 11.19 -12.34
C LEU A 202 3.65 9.96 -13.19
N LYS A 203 4.67 9.40 -13.84
CA LYS A 203 4.54 8.18 -14.65
C LYS A 203 5.64 7.19 -14.28
N THR A 204 5.25 5.95 -14.06
CA THR A 204 6.14 4.82 -13.79
C THR A 204 5.74 3.63 -14.65
N GLY A 205 6.72 2.80 -15.04
CA GLY A 205 6.48 1.56 -15.77
C GLY A 205 6.59 0.32 -14.86
N THR A 206 6.01 -0.80 -15.33
CA THR A 206 6.32 -2.14 -14.85
C THR A 206 6.71 -3.00 -16.04
N THR A 207 7.54 -4.02 -15.80
CA THR A 207 7.84 -5.04 -16.80
C THR A 207 6.63 -5.94 -17.08
N PRO A 208 6.57 -6.62 -18.23
CA PRO A 208 5.61 -7.71 -18.45
C PRO A 208 5.82 -8.85 -17.45
N ARG A 209 4.82 -9.72 -17.31
CA ARG A 209 4.94 -10.99 -16.57
C ARG A 209 5.09 -12.11 -17.60
N LEU A 210 6.12 -12.94 -17.43
CA LEU A 210 6.46 -14.02 -18.36
C LEU A 210 6.00 -15.37 -17.77
N HIS A 211 5.62 -16.30 -18.63
CA HIS A 211 5.32 -17.67 -18.22
C HIS A 211 6.63 -18.41 -17.92
N ARG A 212 6.71 -19.12 -16.79
CA ARG A 212 7.96 -19.79 -16.35
C ARG A 212 8.45 -20.81 -17.39
N ASP A 213 7.52 -21.58 -17.95
CA ASP A 213 7.84 -22.71 -18.84
C ASP A 213 8.24 -22.27 -20.26
N THR A 214 8.14 -20.98 -20.56
CA THR A 214 8.59 -20.43 -21.85
C THR A 214 10.01 -19.86 -21.78
N ILE A 215 10.70 -20.05 -20.65
CA ILE A 215 12.05 -19.54 -20.41
C ILE A 215 13.04 -20.71 -20.44
N ASP A 216 14.11 -20.55 -21.23
CA ASP A 216 15.25 -21.47 -21.25
C ASP A 216 16.19 -21.14 -20.09
N TRP A 217 16.06 -21.89 -18.99
CA TRP A 217 16.80 -21.68 -17.75
C TRP A 217 18.25 -22.18 -17.82
N ASP A 218 18.54 -23.17 -18.68
CA ASP A 218 19.88 -23.77 -18.82
C ASP A 218 20.90 -22.77 -19.39
N ARG A 219 20.41 -21.72 -20.04
CA ARG A 219 21.23 -20.62 -20.58
C ARG A 219 21.46 -19.48 -19.58
N MET A 220 20.95 -19.59 -18.35
CA MET A 220 21.03 -18.54 -17.33
C MET A 220 21.93 -18.96 -16.17
N GLU A 221 22.51 -17.97 -15.49
CA GLU A 221 23.26 -18.18 -14.25
C GLU A 221 22.31 -18.03 -13.05
N GLU A 222 22.22 -19.07 -12.22
CA GLU A 222 21.43 -19.02 -10.99
C GLU A 222 22.07 -18.12 -9.93
N GLN A 223 21.30 -17.18 -9.40
CA GLN A 223 21.72 -16.38 -8.24
C GLN A 223 21.19 -16.98 -6.93
N LYS A 224 22.02 -17.77 -6.25
CA LYS A 224 21.70 -18.41 -4.97
C LYS A 224 21.41 -17.41 -3.83
N PRO A 225 20.56 -17.77 -2.84
CA PRO A 225 20.32 -16.97 -1.64
C PRO A 225 21.57 -16.91 -0.74
N SER A 226 21.47 -16.21 0.38
CA SER A 226 22.47 -16.25 1.46
C SER A 226 22.57 -17.67 2.05
N ASP A 227 23.79 -18.11 2.34
CA ASP A 227 24.06 -19.36 3.05
C ASP A 227 23.86 -19.23 4.58
N VAL A 228 23.83 -18.01 5.09
CA VAL A 228 23.53 -17.70 6.49
C VAL A 228 22.13 -17.11 6.63
N PRO A 229 21.40 -17.39 7.72
CA PRO A 229 20.15 -16.72 8.02
C PRO A 229 20.34 -15.20 8.06
N LEU A 230 19.45 -14.47 7.40
CA LEU A 230 19.37 -13.02 7.42
C LEU A 230 17.92 -12.63 7.69
N VAL A 231 17.70 -11.56 8.44
CA VAL A 231 16.38 -11.03 8.79
C VAL A 231 16.41 -9.51 8.75
N PHE A 232 15.25 -8.90 8.48
CA PHE A 232 15.03 -7.46 8.60
C PHE A 232 14.62 -7.04 10.02
N SER A 233 13.90 -7.91 10.74
CA SER A 233 13.40 -7.73 12.11
C SER A 233 14.08 -8.71 13.05
N GLU A 234 14.64 -8.20 14.14
CA GLU A 234 15.21 -8.99 15.24
C GLU A 234 14.20 -9.23 16.38
#